data_AF-A0A961P763-F1
#
_entry.id   AF-A0A961P763-F1
#
_cell.length_a   1.000
_cell.length_b   1.000
_cell.length_c   1.000
_cell.angle_alpha   90.00
_cell.angle_beta   90.00
_cell.angle_gamma   90.00
#
_symmetry.space_group_name_H-M   'P 1'
#
loop_
_entity.id
_entity.type
_entity.pdbx_description
1 polymer ?
#
loop_
_entity_poly.entity_id
_entity_poly.type
_entity_poly.pdbx_seq_one_letter_code
_entity_poly.pdbx_strand_id
1 'polypeptide(L)'
;MTITVKTSIAKPAKSTVNVAASDSEKLIAALDKLKGWAKYTPNLSVTPKYGKDKKMSDCTIAAKPTTKVPKWSDYSRNTKDRQAEWDKMFPKLEKYLDNHHDKLTKAIEKAAKELEKEDFEKSDFDKWWKTKKTELEDVSKDYASKTSDGTSEGVSLDVIDPDPVEVATDIKSPSTTQYAVSGKSIKGVYDALAKRKFWGRYRSNGSAKMEFAYDGCLKKITVKAAPVITMPKWAEYSKMTKEQKAEWDKMWGLLNTHENNHHDIFTKGMKTLLDNIEPLKQKEANTYWTDENKTIQDAQDTYDTSSAHGVNEGVSLDASVDP
;
A
#
# COMPACT_ATOMS: atom_id res chain seq x y z
N MET A 1 -34.81 56.92 19.58
CA MET A 1 -33.39 57.24 19.36
C MET A 1 -32.82 56.18 18.44
N THR A 2 -31.85 56.48 17.59
CA THR A 2 -31.19 55.44 16.77
C THR A 2 -29.99 54.91 17.56
N ILE A 3 -29.94 53.60 17.80
CA ILE A 3 -28.79 52.96 18.45
C ILE A 3 -27.63 52.97 17.47
N THR A 4 -26.45 53.44 17.88
CA THR A 4 -25.24 53.32 17.06
C THR A 4 -24.66 51.92 17.20
N VAL A 5 -24.66 51.13 16.12
CA VAL A 5 -24.13 49.76 16.13
C VAL A 5 -22.78 49.69 15.43
N LYS A 6 -21.80 49.05 16.07
CA LYS A 6 -20.49 48.75 15.48
C LYS A 6 -20.32 47.24 15.37
N THR A 7 -19.72 46.79 14.26
CA THR A 7 -19.32 45.39 14.09
C THR A 7 -17.81 45.26 14.19
N SER A 8 -17.34 44.17 14.80
CA SER A 8 -15.92 43.85 14.90
C SER A 8 -15.71 42.35 14.70
N ILE A 9 -15.46 41.95 13.45
CA ILE A 9 -15.39 40.55 13.04
C ILE A 9 -13.95 40.26 12.65
N ALA A 10 -13.25 39.47 13.47
CA ALA A 10 -11.89 39.05 13.17
C ALA A 10 -11.88 37.92 12.12
N LYS A 11 -10.78 37.79 11.38
CA LYS A 11 -10.51 36.57 10.60
C LYS A 11 -10.46 35.35 11.53
N PRO A 12 -10.89 34.16 11.07
CA PRO A 12 -10.87 32.98 11.92
C PRO A 12 -9.45 32.60 12.34
N ALA A 13 -9.23 32.40 13.64
CA ALA A 13 -7.98 31.86 14.13
C ALA A 13 -7.90 30.35 13.83
N LYS A 14 -6.88 29.94 13.07
CA LYS A 14 -6.69 28.55 12.64
C LYS A 14 -5.98 27.74 13.71
N SER A 15 -6.59 26.62 14.10
CA SER A 15 -5.98 25.58 14.93
C SER A 15 -5.82 24.30 14.13
N THR A 16 -4.73 23.58 14.38
CA THR A 16 -4.42 22.32 13.68
C THR A 16 -4.59 21.13 14.61
N VAL A 17 -5.18 20.04 14.10
CA VAL A 17 -5.18 18.74 14.77
C VAL A 17 -4.37 17.74 13.94
N ASN A 18 -3.36 17.14 14.55
CA ASN A 18 -2.53 16.15 13.85
C ASN A 18 -3.31 14.85 13.65
N VAL A 19 -3.18 14.26 12.47
CA VAL A 19 -3.75 12.97 12.08
C VAL A 19 -2.61 12.11 11.55
N ALA A 20 -2.38 10.96 12.17
CA ALA A 20 -1.37 9.99 11.73
C ALA A 20 -2.05 8.83 11.03
N ALA A 21 -1.55 8.49 9.84
CA ALA A 21 -2.10 7.43 9.00
C ALA A 21 -1.11 7.03 7.91
N SER A 22 -0.95 5.73 7.71
CA SER A 22 -0.01 5.17 6.73
C SER A 22 -0.58 5.00 5.32
N ASP A 23 -1.90 5.10 5.17
CA ASP A 23 -2.64 4.87 3.93
C ASP A 23 -3.96 5.66 3.94
N SER A 24 -4.66 5.70 2.79
CA SER A 24 -5.90 6.47 2.61
C SER A 24 -7.04 5.99 3.50
N GLU A 25 -7.24 4.67 3.64
CA GLU A 25 -8.32 4.11 4.47
C GLU A 25 -8.15 4.49 5.95
N LYS A 26 -6.93 4.33 6.48
CA LYS A 26 -6.64 4.74 7.86
C LYS A 26 -6.75 6.25 8.04
N LEU A 27 -6.38 7.04 7.04
CA LEU A 27 -6.51 8.49 7.10
C LEU A 27 -7.97 8.90 7.20
N ILE A 28 -8.82 8.36 6.33
CA ILE A 28 -10.27 8.55 6.34
C ILE A 28 -10.84 8.15 7.70
N ALA A 29 -10.53 6.94 8.18
CA ALA A 29 -11.02 6.45 9.47
C ALA A 29 -10.51 7.29 10.66
N ALA A 30 -9.30 7.83 10.59
CA ALA A 30 -8.75 8.71 11.61
C ALA A 30 -9.45 10.07 11.61
N LEU A 31 -9.74 10.63 10.43
CA LEU A 31 -10.55 11.84 10.30
C LEU A 31 -11.95 11.62 10.86
N ASP A 32 -12.64 10.53 10.53
CA ASP A 32 -14.00 10.25 11.05
C ASP A 32 -14.07 10.21 12.59
N LYS A 33 -12.99 9.76 13.24
CA LYS A 33 -12.89 9.72 14.70
C LYS A 33 -12.62 11.10 15.31
N LEU A 34 -12.09 12.05 14.55
CA LEU A 34 -11.72 13.38 15.04
C LEU A 34 -12.94 14.29 15.19
N LYS A 35 -13.61 14.21 16.34
CA LYS A 35 -14.73 15.11 16.63
C LYS A 35 -14.37 16.59 16.36
N GLY A 36 -15.12 17.19 15.43
CA GLY A 36 -14.99 18.59 15.06
C GLY A 36 -13.72 18.95 14.28
N TRP A 37 -13.10 18.03 13.54
CA TRP A 37 -12.27 18.46 12.39
C TRP A 37 -13.18 19.15 11.36
N ALA A 38 -12.63 20.08 10.59
CA ALA A 38 -13.40 20.95 9.69
C ALA A 38 -14.44 21.85 10.38
N LYS A 39 -14.34 22.05 11.70
CA LYS A 39 -15.31 22.86 12.45
C LYS A 39 -14.99 24.35 12.36
N TYR A 40 -16.01 25.14 12.02
CA TYR A 40 -16.05 26.59 12.22
C TYR A 40 -16.77 26.93 13.54
N THR A 41 -16.21 27.83 14.35
CA THR A 41 -16.84 28.29 15.60
C THR A 41 -16.85 29.82 15.63
N PRO A 42 -18.00 30.50 15.70
CA PRO A 42 -18.11 31.94 15.53
C PRO A 42 -17.59 32.77 16.74
N ASN A 43 -17.69 32.24 17.96
CA ASN A 43 -17.34 32.92 19.23
C ASN A 43 -17.86 34.36 19.31
N LEU A 44 -19.18 34.49 19.46
CA LEU A 44 -19.87 35.77 19.48
C LEU A 44 -19.85 36.45 20.85
N SER A 45 -19.73 37.76 20.84
CA SER A 45 -19.82 38.64 22.01
C SER A 45 -20.54 39.93 21.65
N VAL A 46 -21.14 40.56 22.65
CA VAL A 46 -21.83 41.84 22.50
C VAL A 46 -21.47 42.77 23.66
N THR A 47 -21.38 44.07 23.38
CA THR A 47 -21.08 45.09 24.38
C THR A 47 -22.02 46.27 24.23
N PRO A 48 -23.16 46.29 24.95
CA PRO A 48 -24.09 47.40 24.95
C PRO A 48 -23.59 48.56 25.85
N LYS A 49 -23.95 49.80 25.50
CA LYS A 49 -23.81 50.99 26.33
C LYS A 49 -25.16 51.67 26.49
N TYR A 50 -25.43 52.16 27.70
CA TYR A 50 -26.71 52.76 28.05
C TYR A 50 -26.53 54.24 28.42
N GLY A 51 -27.47 55.06 27.96
CA GLY A 51 -27.58 56.46 28.33
C GLY A 51 -28.07 56.66 29.76
N LYS A 52 -28.15 57.94 30.18
CA LYS A 52 -28.65 58.31 31.52
C LYS A 52 -30.13 57.94 31.72
N ASP A 53 -30.89 57.86 30.63
CA ASP A 53 -32.28 57.41 30.56
C ASP A 53 -32.45 55.89 30.61
N LYS A 54 -31.34 55.15 30.81
CA LYS A 54 -31.26 53.68 30.81
C LYS A 54 -31.62 53.02 29.46
N LYS A 55 -31.76 53.81 28.40
CA LYS A 55 -31.94 53.32 27.04
C LYS A 55 -30.59 53.04 26.41
N MET A 56 -30.53 52.05 25.53
CA MET A 56 -29.30 51.74 24.82
C MET A 56 -28.94 52.85 23.83
N SER A 57 -27.70 53.35 23.89
CA SER A 57 -27.19 54.38 22.97
C SER A 57 -26.26 53.78 21.91
N ASP A 58 -25.45 52.80 22.32
CA ASP A 58 -24.45 52.17 21.47
C ASP A 58 -24.41 50.66 21.72
N CYS A 59 -24.06 49.90 20.69
CA CYS A 59 -23.79 48.48 20.82
C CYS A 59 -22.63 48.07 19.91
N THR A 60 -21.75 47.21 20.41
CA THR A 60 -20.74 46.53 19.57
C THR A 60 -21.04 45.05 19.51
N ILE A 61 -21.27 44.52 18.30
CA ILE A 61 -21.36 43.09 18.03
C ILE A 61 -19.99 42.63 17.53
N ALA A 62 -19.37 41.69 18.22
CA ALA A 62 -18.04 41.21 17.88
C ALA A 62 -17.98 39.68 17.75
N ALA A 63 -17.15 39.21 16.82
CA ALA A 63 -16.89 37.80 16.59
C ALA A 63 -15.38 37.55 16.55
N LYS A 64 -14.94 36.47 17.21
CA LYS A 64 -13.54 35.99 17.17
C LYS A 64 -13.52 34.54 16.71
N PRO A 65 -13.84 34.28 15.42
CA PRO A 65 -14.06 32.93 14.98
C PRO A 65 -12.81 32.07 15.10
N THR A 66 -12.99 30.76 15.23
CA THR A 66 -11.91 29.77 15.18
C THR A 66 -12.24 28.67 14.19
N THR A 67 -11.21 28.12 13.56
CA THR A 67 -11.32 26.93 12.72
C THR A 67 -10.41 25.82 13.23
N LYS A 68 -10.81 24.57 13.03
CA LYS A 68 -10.01 23.39 13.37
C LYS A 68 -9.78 22.54 12.12
N VAL A 69 -8.58 22.59 11.58
CA VAL A 69 -8.20 21.83 10.37
C VAL A 69 -7.32 20.63 10.71
N PRO A 70 -7.43 19.52 9.97
CA PRO A 70 -6.52 18.40 10.14
C PRO A 70 -5.14 18.71 9.53
N LYS A 71 -4.09 18.11 10.08
CA LYS A 71 -2.74 18.09 9.53
C LYS A 71 -2.30 16.64 9.45
N TRP A 72 -2.08 16.12 8.25
CA TRP A 72 -1.59 14.77 8.07
C TRP A 72 -0.10 14.69 8.41
N SER A 73 0.23 14.08 9.56
CA SER A 73 1.61 14.03 10.06
C SER A 73 2.52 13.14 9.22
N ASP A 74 1.95 12.15 8.54
CA ASP A 74 2.71 11.20 7.73
C ASP A 74 2.69 11.52 6.23
N TYR A 75 2.23 12.71 5.84
CA TYR A 75 2.12 13.14 4.45
C TYR A 75 3.40 12.86 3.64
N SER A 76 4.57 13.27 4.13
CA SER A 76 5.85 13.09 3.43
C SER A 76 6.34 11.65 3.32
N ARG A 77 5.73 10.72 4.07
CA ARG A 77 6.07 9.29 4.08
C ARG A 77 5.14 8.47 3.19
N ASN A 78 4.11 9.09 2.66
CA ASN A 78 3.12 8.46 1.79
C ASN A 78 3.52 8.56 0.31
N THR A 79 2.79 7.83 -0.53
CA THR A 79 2.97 7.84 -1.97
C THR A 79 2.53 9.17 -2.57
N LYS A 80 3.01 9.50 -3.78
CA LYS A 80 2.67 10.75 -4.47
C LYS A 80 1.17 10.84 -4.77
N ASP A 81 0.54 9.72 -5.10
CA ASP A 81 -0.88 9.70 -5.44
C ASP A 81 -1.75 9.98 -4.21
N ARG A 82 -1.37 9.42 -3.05
CA ARG A 82 -2.04 9.73 -1.79
C ARG A 82 -1.81 11.18 -1.34
N GLN A 83 -0.60 11.71 -1.55
CA GLN A 83 -0.30 13.13 -1.32
C GLN A 83 -1.16 14.03 -2.21
N ALA A 84 -1.28 13.70 -3.49
CA ALA A 84 -2.11 14.45 -4.44
C ALA A 84 -3.59 14.47 -4.06
N GLU A 85 -4.13 13.35 -3.55
CA GLU A 85 -5.52 13.30 -3.08
C GLU A 85 -5.73 14.19 -1.84
N TRP A 86 -4.77 14.20 -0.91
CA TRP A 86 -4.78 15.15 0.20
C TRP A 86 -4.73 16.61 -0.27
N ASP A 87 -3.84 16.92 -1.22
CA ASP A 87 -3.66 18.26 -1.78
C ASP A 87 -4.86 18.73 -2.62
N LYS A 88 -5.68 17.80 -3.15
CA LYS A 88 -6.97 18.08 -3.79
C LYS A 88 -8.06 18.40 -2.77
N MET A 89 -8.10 17.68 -1.64
CA MET A 89 -9.13 17.85 -0.60
C MET A 89 -8.89 19.10 0.25
N PHE A 90 -7.65 19.34 0.67
CA PHE A 90 -7.34 20.36 1.69
C PHE A 90 -7.72 21.80 1.30
N PRO A 91 -7.46 22.28 0.06
CA PRO A 91 -7.89 23.61 -0.36
C PRO A 91 -9.42 23.77 -0.40
N LYS A 92 -10.15 22.69 -0.71
CA LYS A 92 -11.63 22.70 -0.69
C LYS A 92 -12.15 22.82 0.73
N LEU A 93 -11.49 22.18 1.69
CA LEU A 93 -11.78 22.36 3.11
C LEU A 93 -11.55 23.81 3.56
N GLU A 94 -10.46 24.45 3.13
CA GLU A 94 -10.22 25.86 3.47
C GLU A 94 -11.31 26.76 2.89
N LYS A 95 -11.67 26.57 1.61
CA LYS A 95 -12.76 27.31 0.97
C LYS A 95 -14.11 27.09 1.67
N TYR A 96 -14.39 25.87 2.13
CA TYR A 96 -15.58 25.54 2.90
C TYR A 96 -15.66 26.36 4.21
N LEU A 97 -14.55 26.47 4.93
CA LEU A 97 -14.45 27.24 6.16
C LEU A 97 -14.58 28.75 5.92
N ASP A 98 -14.01 29.25 4.82
CA ASP A 98 -14.15 30.65 4.41
C ASP A 98 -15.61 30.99 4.05
N ASN A 99 -16.32 30.10 3.37
CA ASN A 99 -17.75 30.28 3.06
C ASN A 99 -18.61 30.42 4.34
N HIS A 100 -18.28 29.70 5.42
CA HIS A 100 -18.95 29.86 6.71
C HIS A 100 -18.64 31.20 7.37
N HIS A 101 -17.40 31.67 7.24
CA HIS A 101 -17.01 32.99 7.72
C HIS A 101 -17.80 34.10 7.01
N ASP A 102 -17.96 34.00 5.69
CA ASP A 102 -18.74 34.95 4.89
C ASP A 102 -20.22 34.94 5.27
N LYS A 103 -20.80 33.75 5.49
CA LYS A 103 -22.19 33.60 5.96
C LYS A 103 -22.39 34.28 7.31
N LEU A 104 -21.50 34.04 8.28
CA LEU A 104 -21.55 34.69 9.59
C LEU A 104 -21.45 36.21 9.46
N THR A 105 -20.53 36.70 8.64
CA THR A 105 -20.31 38.14 8.45
C THR A 105 -21.57 38.83 7.94
N LYS A 106 -22.19 38.27 6.89
CA LYS A 106 -23.46 38.78 6.34
C LYS A 106 -24.61 38.72 7.37
N ALA A 107 -24.64 37.68 8.20
CA ALA A 107 -25.66 37.54 9.24
C ALA A 107 -25.48 38.58 10.37
N ILE A 108 -24.24 38.85 10.78
CA ILE A 108 -23.93 39.89 11.77
C ILE A 108 -24.28 41.28 11.23
N GLU A 109 -23.97 41.57 9.96
CA GLU A 109 -24.36 42.83 9.31
C GLU A 109 -25.89 43.01 9.30
N LYS A 110 -26.64 41.95 9.01
CA LYS A 110 -28.11 41.97 9.07
C LYS A 110 -28.60 42.22 10.50
N ALA A 111 -28.06 41.50 11.49
CA ALA A 111 -28.42 41.67 12.89
C ALA A 111 -28.09 43.08 13.42
N ALA A 112 -26.99 43.68 12.96
CA ALA A 112 -26.64 45.06 13.30
C ALA A 112 -27.69 46.05 12.78
N LYS A 113 -28.12 45.91 11.51
CA LYS A 113 -29.18 46.74 10.92
C LYS A 113 -30.56 46.54 11.54
N GLU A 114 -30.85 45.34 12.03
CA GLU A 114 -32.05 45.07 12.83
C GLU A 114 -31.96 45.86 14.15
N LEU A 115 -30.83 45.76 14.85
CA LEU A 115 -30.61 46.41 16.14
C LEU A 115 -30.67 47.95 16.09
N GLU A 116 -30.24 48.59 14.99
CA GLU A 116 -30.30 50.04 14.81
C GLU A 116 -31.73 50.62 14.86
N LYS A 117 -32.74 49.79 14.59
CA LYS A 117 -34.16 50.20 14.51
C LYS A 117 -34.93 50.02 15.80
N GLU A 118 -34.30 49.38 16.79
CA GLU A 118 -34.95 49.02 18.05
C GLU A 118 -34.80 50.15 19.09
N ASP A 119 -35.60 50.07 20.16
CA ASP A 119 -35.49 50.94 21.33
C ASP A 119 -35.50 50.07 22.59
N PHE A 120 -34.32 49.62 23.01
CA PHE A 120 -34.19 48.64 24.09
C PHE A 120 -33.89 49.27 25.44
N GLU A 121 -34.62 48.80 26.46
CA GLU A 121 -34.15 48.76 27.83
C GLU A 121 -33.26 47.52 28.07
N LYS A 122 -32.47 47.53 29.14
CA LYS A 122 -31.45 46.50 29.41
C LYS A 122 -31.99 45.06 29.41
N SER A 123 -33.13 44.80 30.07
CA SER A 123 -33.69 43.45 30.16
C SER A 123 -34.20 42.89 28.84
N ASP A 124 -34.65 43.77 27.94
CA ASP A 124 -35.20 43.39 26.65
C ASP A 124 -34.07 43.11 25.66
N PHE A 125 -32.99 43.88 25.73
CA PHE A 125 -31.77 43.62 24.98
C PHE A 125 -31.16 42.25 25.30
N ASP A 126 -31.06 41.88 26.58
CA ASP A 126 -30.47 40.59 26.98
C ASP A 126 -31.24 39.40 26.38
N LYS A 127 -32.58 39.49 26.34
CA LYS A 127 -33.44 38.49 25.69
C LYS A 127 -33.24 38.47 24.18
N TRP A 128 -33.25 39.64 23.55
CA TRP A 128 -33.04 39.78 22.11
C TRP A 128 -31.68 39.18 21.69
N TRP A 129 -30.61 39.53 22.42
CA TRP A 129 -29.27 39.04 22.13
C TRP A 129 -29.14 37.53 22.33
N LYS A 130 -29.77 36.96 23.35
CA LYS A 130 -29.77 35.50 23.55
C LYS A 130 -30.37 34.77 22.34
N THR A 131 -31.49 35.27 21.83
CA THR A 131 -32.15 34.73 20.63
C THR A 131 -31.27 34.91 19.41
N LYS A 132 -30.79 36.13 19.14
CA LYS A 132 -29.96 36.43 17.98
C LYS A 132 -28.63 35.73 17.98
N LYS A 133 -28.00 35.56 19.14
CA LYS A 133 -26.77 34.78 19.28
C LYS A 133 -27.00 33.34 18.81
N THR A 134 -28.13 32.73 19.17
CA THR A 134 -28.48 31.38 18.71
C THR A 134 -28.66 31.35 17.20
N GLU A 135 -29.41 32.30 16.63
CA GLU A 135 -29.61 32.39 15.17
C GLU A 135 -28.29 32.62 14.41
N LEU A 136 -27.42 33.49 14.90
CA LEU A 136 -26.11 33.77 14.30
C LEU A 136 -25.19 32.56 14.40
N GLU A 137 -25.21 31.83 15.53
CA GLU A 137 -24.50 30.56 15.67
C GLU A 137 -25.04 29.52 14.69
N ASP A 138 -26.37 29.46 14.49
CA ASP A 138 -27.05 28.53 13.58
C ASP A 138 -26.73 28.80 12.10
N VAL A 139 -26.56 30.06 11.68
CA VAL A 139 -26.13 30.39 10.29
C VAL A 139 -24.77 29.79 9.95
N SER A 140 -23.94 29.56 10.98
CA SER A 140 -22.63 28.92 10.88
C SER A 140 -22.59 27.50 11.43
N LYS A 141 -23.74 26.92 11.83
CA LYS A 141 -23.79 25.53 12.29
C LYS A 141 -23.53 24.61 11.11
N ASP A 142 -22.56 23.76 11.37
CA ASP A 142 -21.90 22.87 10.43
C ASP A 142 -22.79 21.67 10.04
N TYR A 143 -22.87 21.40 8.73
CA TYR A 143 -23.41 20.15 8.14
C TYR A 143 -22.30 19.31 7.46
N ALA A 144 -21.03 19.74 7.44
CA ALA A 144 -19.91 18.90 6.99
C ALA A 144 -19.45 17.90 8.05
N SER A 145 -19.84 18.12 9.32
CA SER A 145 -19.55 17.13 10.35
C SER A 145 -20.47 15.92 10.18
N LYS A 146 -19.85 14.79 9.83
CA LYS A 146 -20.40 13.44 9.63
C LYS A 146 -20.76 13.13 8.18
N THR A 147 -19.74 13.00 7.34
CA THR A 147 -19.23 11.70 6.90
C THR A 147 -18.02 11.97 6.00
N SER A 148 -16.95 11.21 6.14
CA SER A 148 -15.82 11.18 5.21
C SER A 148 -16.18 10.80 3.75
N ASP A 149 -17.47 10.63 3.45
CA ASP A 149 -18.01 10.28 2.13
C ASP A 149 -18.26 11.48 1.20
N GLY A 150 -17.86 12.70 1.58
CA GLY A 150 -17.83 13.82 0.64
C GLY A 150 -19.16 14.52 0.39
N THR A 151 -20.18 14.35 1.23
CA THR A 151 -21.49 14.99 1.04
C THR A 151 -21.53 16.50 1.35
N SER A 152 -20.42 17.10 1.77
CA SER A 152 -20.27 18.56 1.94
C SER A 152 -19.38 19.14 0.85
N GLU A 153 -20.00 19.67 -0.22
CA GLU A 153 -19.40 20.45 -1.32
C GLU A 153 -17.91 20.16 -1.61
N GLY A 154 -17.58 18.88 -1.87
CA GLY A 154 -16.28 18.46 -2.39
C GLY A 154 -15.14 18.23 -1.40
N VAL A 155 -15.39 18.21 -0.09
CA VAL A 155 -14.39 17.80 0.92
C VAL A 155 -14.45 16.28 1.10
N SER A 156 -13.83 15.55 0.18
CA SER A 156 -13.75 14.08 0.20
C SER A 156 -12.31 13.62 -0.04
N LEU A 157 -11.99 12.41 0.44
CA LEU A 157 -10.77 11.71 0.10
C LEU A 157 -11.15 10.40 -0.58
N ASP A 158 -10.57 10.16 -1.74
CA ASP A 158 -10.67 8.86 -2.40
C ASP A 158 -9.71 7.84 -1.74
N VAL A 159 -10.13 6.57 -1.68
CA VAL A 159 -9.24 5.48 -1.27
C VAL A 159 -8.28 5.20 -2.43
N ILE A 160 -6.98 5.33 -2.15
CA ILE A 160 -5.92 5.04 -3.12
C ILE A 160 -5.31 3.69 -2.75
N ASP A 161 -5.43 2.73 -3.66
CA ASP A 161 -4.84 1.41 -3.53
C ASP A 161 -3.31 1.48 -3.30
N PRO A 162 -2.69 0.43 -2.75
CA PRO A 162 -1.23 0.35 -2.68
C PRO A 162 -0.60 0.39 -4.08
N ASP A 163 0.60 0.97 -4.17
CA ASP A 163 1.38 0.97 -5.41
C ASP A 163 1.64 -0.48 -5.86
N PRO A 164 1.67 -0.76 -7.18
CA PRO A 164 2.08 -2.06 -7.69
C PRO A 164 3.47 -2.48 -7.21
N VAL A 165 3.67 -3.79 -7.01
CA VAL A 165 4.95 -4.33 -6.55
C VAL A 165 6.02 -4.18 -7.64
N GLU A 166 7.15 -3.56 -7.29
CA GLU A 166 8.34 -3.56 -8.14
C GLU A 166 8.99 -4.96 -8.13
N VAL A 167 9.12 -5.56 -9.31
CA VAL A 167 9.74 -6.86 -9.49
C VAL A 167 11.13 -6.71 -10.07
N ALA A 168 12.11 -7.37 -9.44
CA ALA A 168 13.45 -7.53 -9.99
C ALA A 168 13.88 -9.01 -9.94
N THR A 169 14.52 -9.48 -11.00
CA THR A 169 14.99 -10.86 -11.11
C THR A 169 16.45 -10.94 -11.51
N ASP A 170 17.16 -11.90 -10.93
CA ASP A 170 18.49 -12.33 -11.34
C ASP A 170 18.60 -13.85 -11.21
N ILE A 171 17.99 -14.55 -12.17
CA ILE A 171 18.04 -16.01 -12.26
C ILE A 171 19.12 -16.37 -13.29
N LYS A 172 20.22 -16.96 -12.84
CA LYS A 172 21.32 -17.39 -13.71
C LYS A 172 20.97 -18.69 -14.43
N SER A 173 21.62 -18.93 -15.57
CA SER A 173 21.68 -20.26 -16.15
C SER A 173 22.36 -21.24 -15.17
N PRO A 174 22.00 -22.53 -15.19
CA PRO A 174 22.59 -23.49 -14.28
C PRO A 174 24.09 -23.65 -14.54
N SER A 175 24.87 -23.68 -13.46
CA SER A 175 26.25 -24.17 -13.52
C SER A 175 26.28 -25.69 -13.44
N THR A 176 27.24 -26.33 -14.10
CA THR A 176 27.40 -27.79 -14.03
C THR A 176 28.51 -28.16 -13.05
N THR A 177 28.20 -29.04 -12.11
CA THR A 177 29.18 -29.73 -11.28
C THR A 177 29.17 -31.21 -11.62
N GLN A 178 30.28 -31.91 -11.35
CA GLN A 178 30.42 -33.32 -11.69
C GLN A 178 30.83 -34.15 -10.49
N TYR A 179 30.39 -35.41 -10.46
CA TYR A 179 30.90 -36.42 -9.54
C TYR A 179 31.45 -37.62 -10.32
N ALA A 180 32.52 -38.23 -9.82
CA ALA A 180 33.12 -39.37 -10.47
C ALA A 180 32.27 -40.64 -10.30
N VAL A 181 32.19 -41.42 -11.38
CA VAL A 181 31.63 -42.77 -11.40
C VAL A 181 32.67 -43.69 -12.03
N SER A 182 33.03 -44.76 -11.33
CA SER A 182 34.00 -45.73 -11.79
C SER A 182 33.33 -47.00 -12.29
N GLY A 183 33.81 -47.52 -13.41
CA GLY A 183 33.38 -48.77 -14.02
C GLY A 183 34.22 -49.06 -15.26
N LYS A 184 34.70 -50.29 -15.42
CA LYS A 184 35.52 -50.65 -16.60
C LYS A 184 34.67 -51.05 -17.83
N SER A 185 33.35 -50.92 -17.71
CA SER A 185 32.35 -51.32 -18.69
C SER A 185 31.07 -50.52 -18.44
N ILE A 186 30.13 -50.52 -19.40
CA ILE A 186 28.82 -49.86 -19.26
C ILE A 186 28.02 -50.48 -18.11
N LYS A 187 28.03 -51.82 -17.98
CA LYS A 187 27.44 -52.49 -16.83
C LYS A 187 28.08 -52.05 -15.52
N GLY A 188 29.40 -51.91 -15.46
CA GLY A 188 30.10 -51.46 -14.25
C GLY A 188 29.69 -50.05 -13.82
N VAL A 189 29.52 -49.14 -14.79
CA VAL A 189 29.05 -47.78 -14.54
C VAL A 189 27.58 -47.75 -14.15
N TYR A 190 26.73 -48.54 -14.82
CA TYR A 190 25.33 -48.71 -14.46
C TYR A 190 25.18 -49.19 -13.01
N ASP A 191 25.91 -50.24 -12.62
CA ASP A 191 25.87 -50.79 -11.27
C ASP A 191 26.36 -49.77 -10.22
N ALA A 192 27.25 -48.85 -10.60
CA ALA A 192 27.72 -47.76 -9.74
C ALA A 192 26.68 -46.62 -9.62
N LEU A 193 26.03 -46.26 -10.73
CA LEU A 193 24.96 -45.26 -10.77
C LEU A 193 23.70 -45.73 -10.02
N ALA A 194 23.32 -47.00 -10.17
CA ALA A 194 22.15 -47.61 -9.52
C ALA A 194 22.23 -47.60 -7.97
N LYS A 195 23.44 -47.46 -7.40
CA LYS A 195 23.63 -47.31 -5.95
C LYS A 195 23.37 -45.88 -5.44
N ARG A 196 23.22 -44.91 -6.34
CA ARG A 196 22.97 -43.51 -5.99
C ARG A 196 21.47 -43.23 -6.01
N LYS A 197 21.07 -42.24 -5.21
CA LYS A 197 19.68 -41.73 -5.20
C LYS A 197 19.30 -40.99 -6.49
N PHE A 198 20.29 -40.62 -7.30
CA PHE A 198 20.10 -39.84 -8.51
C PHE A 198 21.28 -40.04 -9.45
N TRP A 199 21.03 -39.95 -10.77
CA TRP A 199 22.08 -39.93 -11.78
C TRP A 199 22.45 -38.48 -12.12
N GLY A 200 21.46 -37.62 -12.34
CA GLY A 200 21.58 -36.17 -12.42
C GLY A 200 20.83 -35.49 -11.27
N ARG A 201 21.12 -34.22 -10.98
CA ARG A 201 20.35 -33.46 -9.97
C ARG A 201 20.40 -31.97 -10.22
N TYR A 202 19.24 -31.39 -10.50
CA TYR A 202 19.00 -29.96 -10.48
C TYR A 202 18.75 -29.42 -9.06
N ARG A 203 19.29 -28.23 -8.79
CA ARG A 203 19.01 -27.42 -7.59
C ARG A 203 18.90 -25.95 -8.01
N SER A 204 17.76 -25.31 -7.75
CA SER A 204 17.52 -23.91 -8.12
C SER A 204 18.34 -22.91 -7.31
N ASN A 205 18.57 -23.18 -6.02
CA ASN A 205 19.21 -22.25 -5.07
C ASN A 205 18.57 -20.84 -5.09
N GLY A 206 17.24 -20.80 -5.15
CA GLY A 206 16.47 -19.56 -5.18
C GLY A 206 16.38 -18.86 -3.82
N SER A 207 16.33 -17.54 -3.84
CA SER A 207 16.10 -16.68 -2.68
C SER A 207 15.34 -15.42 -3.07
N ALA A 208 14.61 -14.83 -2.13
CA ALA A 208 13.90 -13.57 -2.31
C ALA A 208 14.33 -12.56 -1.24
N LYS A 209 14.49 -11.31 -1.65
CA LYS A 209 14.57 -10.15 -0.75
C LYS A 209 13.31 -9.30 -0.96
N MET A 210 12.59 -9.04 0.12
CA MET A 210 11.37 -8.23 0.11
C MET A 210 11.60 -6.90 0.82
N GLU A 211 11.08 -5.82 0.24
CA GLU A 211 11.09 -4.47 0.82
C GLU A 211 9.64 -3.97 0.91
N PHE A 212 9.29 -3.34 2.02
CA PHE A 212 7.92 -2.93 2.33
C PHE A 212 7.78 -1.40 2.31
N ALA A 213 6.64 -0.92 1.82
CA ALA A 213 6.26 0.49 1.87
C ALA A 213 5.86 0.90 3.30
N TYR A 214 5.64 2.20 3.49
CA TYR A 214 5.29 2.74 4.80
C TYR A 214 3.94 2.24 5.35
N ASP A 215 3.00 1.88 4.48
CA ASP A 215 1.74 1.21 4.82
C ASP A 215 1.90 -0.28 5.17
N GLY A 216 3.11 -0.81 5.06
CA GLY A 216 3.44 -2.21 5.31
C GLY A 216 3.07 -3.17 4.16
N CYS A 217 2.63 -2.65 3.01
CA CYS A 217 2.46 -3.45 1.80
C CYS A 217 3.82 -3.73 1.14
N LEU A 218 3.93 -4.86 0.46
CA LEU A 218 5.10 -5.22 -0.33
C LEU A 218 5.32 -4.18 -1.41
N LYS A 219 6.48 -3.51 -1.38
CA LYS A 219 6.87 -2.51 -2.36
C LYS A 219 7.72 -3.13 -3.46
N LYS A 220 8.65 -4.01 -3.09
CA LYS A 220 9.61 -4.60 -4.00
C LYS A 220 9.94 -6.02 -3.60
N ILE A 221 10.01 -6.90 -4.59
CA ILE A 221 10.58 -8.23 -4.46
C ILE A 221 11.77 -8.38 -5.42
N THR A 222 12.90 -8.85 -4.90
CA THR A 222 14.07 -9.20 -5.71
C THR A 222 14.34 -10.68 -5.58
N VAL A 223 14.11 -11.44 -6.65
CA VAL A 223 14.36 -12.88 -6.70
C VAL A 223 15.73 -13.12 -7.33
N LYS A 224 16.56 -13.93 -6.66
CA LYS A 224 17.86 -14.36 -7.16
C LYS A 224 17.96 -15.87 -7.12
N ALA A 225 18.55 -16.46 -8.15
CA ALA A 225 18.83 -17.88 -8.17
C ALA A 225 20.17 -18.14 -8.87
N ALA A 226 20.95 -19.07 -8.29
CA ALA A 226 22.20 -19.57 -8.85
C ALA A 226 22.11 -21.09 -9.00
N PRO A 227 21.41 -21.59 -10.03
CA PRO A 227 21.12 -23.00 -10.14
C PRO A 227 22.37 -23.85 -10.40
N VAL A 228 22.32 -25.11 -9.96
CA VAL A 228 23.38 -26.09 -10.15
C VAL A 228 22.77 -27.38 -10.67
N ILE A 229 23.35 -27.91 -11.74
CA ILE A 229 23.11 -29.27 -12.24
C ILE A 229 24.32 -30.12 -11.84
N THR A 230 24.08 -31.22 -11.13
CA THR A 230 25.11 -32.21 -10.76
C THR A 230 25.04 -33.39 -11.70
N MET A 231 26.09 -33.62 -12.51
CA MET A 231 26.14 -34.67 -13.52
C MET A 231 27.17 -35.77 -13.18
N PRO A 232 26.99 -37.02 -13.65
CA PRO A 232 28.01 -38.03 -13.49
C PRO A 232 29.15 -37.81 -14.49
N LYS A 233 30.35 -38.22 -14.10
CA LYS A 233 31.54 -38.25 -14.94
C LYS A 233 32.16 -39.64 -14.88
N TRP A 234 32.19 -40.34 -16.00
CA TRP A 234 32.81 -41.65 -16.08
C TRP A 234 34.34 -41.55 -16.02
N ALA A 235 34.94 -42.05 -14.94
CA ALA A 235 36.37 -41.93 -14.66
C ALA A 235 37.25 -42.63 -15.70
N GLU A 236 36.82 -43.78 -16.20
CA GLU A 236 37.55 -44.58 -17.18
C GLU A 236 37.14 -44.28 -18.63
N TYR A 237 36.27 -43.29 -18.88
CA TYR A 237 35.70 -42.96 -20.21
C TYR A 237 36.74 -42.98 -21.34
N SER A 238 37.91 -42.37 -21.15
CA SER A 238 38.93 -42.29 -22.20
C SER A 238 39.43 -43.66 -22.69
N LYS A 239 39.37 -44.68 -21.83
CA LYS A 239 39.80 -46.06 -22.10
C LYS A 239 38.72 -46.94 -22.73
N MET A 240 37.50 -46.43 -22.86
CA MET A 240 36.36 -47.21 -23.35
C MET A 240 36.33 -47.31 -24.87
N THR A 241 35.66 -48.34 -25.37
CA THR A 241 35.44 -48.54 -26.82
C THR A 241 34.57 -47.43 -27.40
N LYS A 242 34.51 -47.34 -28.73
CA LYS A 242 33.69 -46.32 -29.41
C LYS A 242 32.21 -46.51 -29.08
N GLU A 243 31.76 -47.77 -29.03
CA GLU A 243 30.38 -48.17 -28.78
C GLU A 243 29.98 -47.83 -27.35
N GLN A 244 30.84 -48.13 -26.36
CA GLN A 244 30.63 -47.77 -24.97
C GLN A 244 30.59 -46.25 -24.77
N LYS A 245 31.49 -45.49 -25.41
CA LYS A 245 31.47 -44.02 -25.34
C LYS A 245 30.17 -43.45 -25.92
N ALA A 246 29.72 -43.96 -27.06
CA ALA A 246 28.50 -43.51 -27.70
C ALA A 246 27.26 -43.75 -26.82
N GLU A 247 27.18 -44.91 -26.16
CA GLU A 247 26.09 -45.21 -25.24
C GLU A 247 26.11 -44.30 -23.99
N TRP A 248 27.29 -44.07 -23.41
CA TRP A 248 27.45 -43.11 -22.32
C TRP A 248 27.05 -41.70 -22.72
N ASP A 249 27.53 -41.21 -23.86
CA ASP A 249 27.28 -39.84 -24.33
C ASP A 249 25.80 -39.62 -24.65
N LYS A 250 25.13 -40.64 -25.20
CA LYS A 250 23.68 -40.64 -25.42
C LYS A 250 22.92 -40.51 -24.11
N MET A 251 23.21 -41.37 -23.12
CA MET A 251 22.59 -41.29 -21.79
C MET A 251 22.85 -39.94 -21.14
N TRP A 252 24.11 -39.48 -21.15
CA TRP A 252 24.51 -38.21 -20.53
C TRP A 252 23.79 -37.01 -21.16
N GLY A 253 23.66 -36.99 -22.49
CA GLY A 253 22.94 -35.94 -23.21
C GLY A 253 21.45 -35.90 -22.86
N LEU A 254 20.80 -37.06 -22.77
CA LEU A 254 19.40 -37.17 -22.37
C LEU A 254 19.21 -36.76 -20.90
N LEU A 255 20.09 -37.22 -20.01
CA LEU A 255 20.07 -36.81 -18.61
C LEU A 255 20.29 -35.30 -18.45
N ASN A 256 21.24 -34.71 -19.18
CA ASN A 256 21.44 -33.26 -19.16
C ASN A 256 20.18 -32.52 -19.63
N THR A 257 19.48 -33.04 -20.64
CA THR A 257 18.21 -32.46 -21.10
C THR A 257 17.14 -32.54 -20.01
N HIS A 258 17.01 -33.70 -19.36
CA HIS A 258 16.10 -33.90 -18.22
C HIS A 258 16.35 -32.89 -17.08
N GLU A 259 17.61 -32.71 -16.67
CA GLU A 259 17.95 -31.74 -15.62
C GLU A 259 17.72 -30.28 -16.03
N ASN A 260 17.84 -29.95 -17.32
CA ASN A 260 17.50 -28.62 -17.83
C ASN A 260 15.98 -28.38 -17.88
N ASN A 261 15.16 -29.42 -18.08
CA ASN A 261 13.71 -29.29 -17.99
C ASN A 261 13.25 -28.89 -16.58
N HIS A 262 13.93 -29.36 -15.52
CA HIS A 262 13.70 -28.86 -14.15
C HIS A 262 14.02 -27.37 -14.00
N HIS A 263 15.07 -26.88 -14.66
CA HIS A 263 15.37 -25.45 -14.71
C HIS A 263 14.28 -24.64 -15.43
N ASP A 264 13.76 -25.16 -16.53
CA ASP A 264 12.66 -24.54 -17.27
C ASP A 264 11.38 -24.48 -16.46
N ILE A 265 11.05 -25.53 -15.70
CA ILE A 265 9.92 -25.53 -14.77
C ILE A 265 10.11 -24.46 -13.70
N PHE A 266 11.30 -24.38 -13.09
CA PHE A 266 11.61 -23.37 -12.09
C PHE A 266 11.49 -21.94 -12.63
N THR A 267 12.08 -21.65 -13.79
CA THR A 267 12.06 -20.30 -14.39
C THR A 267 10.65 -19.88 -14.79
N LYS A 268 9.86 -20.77 -15.41
CA LYS A 268 8.45 -20.52 -15.73
C LYS A 268 7.62 -20.28 -14.46
N GLY A 269 7.80 -21.11 -13.44
CA GLY A 269 7.13 -20.96 -12.16
C GLY A 269 7.44 -19.61 -11.48
N MET A 270 8.72 -19.23 -11.44
CA MET A 270 9.14 -17.93 -10.91
C MET A 270 8.56 -16.77 -11.71
N LYS A 271 8.48 -16.88 -13.04
CA LYS A 271 7.83 -15.87 -13.86
C LYS A 271 6.34 -15.73 -13.50
N THR A 272 5.61 -16.84 -13.41
CA THR A 272 4.19 -16.83 -13.04
C THR A 272 3.97 -16.23 -11.65
N LEU A 273 4.77 -16.62 -10.66
CA LEU A 273 4.73 -16.04 -9.31
C LEU A 273 4.86 -14.51 -9.37
N LEU A 274 5.87 -14.02 -10.09
CA LEU A 274 6.19 -12.61 -10.14
C LEU A 274 5.22 -11.78 -11.00
N ASP A 275 4.63 -12.36 -12.04
CA ASP A 275 3.59 -11.71 -12.84
C ASP A 275 2.29 -11.49 -12.04
N ASN A 276 2.06 -12.30 -10.99
CA ASN A 276 0.82 -12.30 -10.21
C ASN A 276 0.99 -11.77 -8.77
N ILE A 277 2.16 -11.22 -8.43
CA ILE A 277 2.40 -10.77 -7.06
C ILE A 277 1.67 -9.46 -6.75
N GLU A 278 0.83 -9.50 -5.72
CA GLU A 278 0.06 -8.37 -5.22
C GLU A 278 0.81 -7.60 -4.11
N PRO A 279 0.40 -6.36 -3.78
CA PRO A 279 0.97 -5.58 -2.68
C PRO A 279 0.54 -6.10 -1.29
N LEU A 280 0.95 -7.34 -0.99
CA LEU A 280 0.61 -8.10 0.22
C LEU A 280 1.26 -7.53 1.48
N LYS A 281 0.67 -7.75 2.66
CA LYS A 281 1.35 -7.45 3.93
C LYS A 281 2.48 -8.44 4.18
N GLN A 282 3.45 -8.06 5.02
CA GLN A 282 4.66 -8.85 5.27
C GLN A 282 4.43 -10.33 5.58
N LYS A 283 3.45 -10.66 6.44
CA LYS A 283 3.14 -12.06 6.76
C LYS A 283 2.62 -12.81 5.53
N GLU A 284 1.71 -12.18 4.80
CA GLU A 284 1.09 -12.74 3.59
C GLU A 284 2.11 -12.92 2.47
N ALA A 285 2.99 -11.93 2.25
CA ALA A 285 4.07 -12.01 1.26
C ALA A 285 5.03 -13.18 1.54
N ASN A 286 5.39 -13.42 2.80
CA ASN A 286 6.23 -14.56 3.19
C ASN A 286 5.54 -15.91 2.98
N THR A 287 4.25 -15.99 3.32
CA THR A 287 3.43 -17.17 3.08
C THR A 287 3.30 -17.43 1.58
N TYR A 288 2.95 -16.42 0.79
CA TYR A 288 2.87 -16.48 -0.67
C TYR A 288 4.17 -17.00 -1.29
N TRP A 289 5.32 -16.44 -0.91
CA TRP A 289 6.62 -16.93 -1.39
C TRP A 289 6.89 -18.40 -1.03
N THR A 290 6.51 -18.83 0.17
CA THR A 290 6.71 -20.21 0.63
C THR A 290 5.83 -21.18 -0.15
N ASP A 291 4.55 -20.84 -0.30
CA ASP A 291 3.56 -21.67 -0.98
C ASP A 291 3.87 -21.78 -2.47
N GLU A 292 4.24 -20.68 -3.12
CA GLU A 292 4.61 -20.69 -4.55
C GLU A 292 5.90 -21.46 -4.82
N ASN A 293 6.92 -21.38 -3.94
CA ASN A 293 8.10 -22.25 -4.07
C ASN A 293 7.74 -23.73 -3.90
N LYS A 294 6.80 -24.04 -3.01
CA LYS A 294 6.31 -25.41 -2.87
C LYS A 294 5.59 -25.86 -4.14
N THR A 295 4.72 -25.05 -4.72
CA THR A 295 4.04 -25.35 -5.99
C THR A 295 5.05 -25.66 -7.11
N ILE A 296 6.13 -24.89 -7.19
CA ILE A 296 7.19 -25.07 -8.20
C ILE A 296 8.01 -26.34 -7.94
N GLN A 297 8.24 -26.70 -6.67
CA GLN A 297 8.86 -27.98 -6.33
C GLN A 297 7.94 -29.15 -6.67
N ASP A 298 6.65 -29.07 -6.34
CA ASP A 298 5.68 -30.12 -6.65
C ASP A 298 5.54 -30.32 -8.17
N ALA A 299 5.70 -29.26 -8.98
CA ALA A 299 5.75 -29.35 -10.44
C ALA A 299 7.00 -30.10 -10.95
N GLN A 300 8.17 -29.86 -10.35
CA GLN A 300 9.39 -30.63 -10.64
C GLN A 300 9.21 -32.10 -10.24
N ASP A 301 8.64 -32.37 -9.07
CA ASP A 301 8.40 -33.75 -8.59
C ASP A 301 7.37 -34.49 -9.47
N THR A 302 6.37 -33.77 -9.99
CA THR A 302 5.40 -34.31 -10.96
C THR A 302 6.08 -34.64 -12.29
N TYR A 303 6.98 -33.78 -12.76
CA TYR A 303 7.78 -34.03 -13.95
C TYR A 303 8.67 -35.27 -13.78
N ASP A 304 9.35 -35.40 -12.64
CA ASP A 304 10.10 -36.61 -12.27
C ASP A 304 9.21 -37.86 -12.27
N THR A 305 8.04 -37.79 -11.64
CA THR A 305 7.10 -38.92 -11.58
C THR A 305 6.64 -39.36 -12.98
N SER A 306 6.27 -38.40 -13.83
CA SER A 306 5.76 -38.68 -15.19
C SER A 306 6.83 -39.16 -16.16
N SER A 307 8.06 -38.65 -16.03
CA SER A 307 9.22 -39.09 -16.82
C SER A 307 9.86 -40.37 -16.27
N ALA A 308 9.37 -40.89 -15.13
CA ALA A 308 10.01 -41.95 -14.37
C ALA A 308 11.49 -41.62 -14.08
N HIS A 309 11.75 -40.40 -13.60
CA HIS A 309 13.08 -39.83 -13.37
C HIS A 309 13.96 -39.89 -14.63
N GLY A 310 13.40 -39.53 -15.78
CA GLY A 310 14.07 -39.52 -17.10
C GLY A 310 14.06 -40.86 -17.85
N VAL A 311 13.65 -41.98 -17.24
CA VAL A 311 13.62 -43.30 -17.92
C VAL A 311 12.70 -43.28 -19.15
N ASN A 312 11.53 -42.64 -19.05
CA ASN A 312 10.57 -42.52 -20.16
C ASN A 312 11.09 -41.59 -21.28
N GLU A 313 12.12 -40.80 -20.99
CA GLU A 313 12.80 -39.91 -21.96
C GLU A 313 14.02 -40.59 -22.58
N GLY A 314 14.26 -41.86 -22.25
CA GLY A 314 15.36 -42.66 -22.77
C GLY A 314 16.66 -42.53 -21.98
N VAL A 315 16.64 -41.94 -20.78
CA VAL A 315 17.80 -41.96 -19.87
C VAL A 315 18.02 -43.38 -19.37
N SER A 316 18.84 -44.13 -20.09
CA SER A 316 19.19 -45.52 -19.78
C SER A 316 20.61 -45.83 -20.25
N LEU A 317 21.15 -46.96 -19.80
CA LEU A 317 22.40 -47.52 -20.29
C LEU A 317 22.13 -48.95 -20.76
N ASP A 318 22.46 -49.25 -22.02
CA ASP A 318 22.39 -50.58 -22.58
C ASP A 318 23.68 -51.37 -22.30
N ALA A 319 23.61 -52.31 -21.35
CA ALA A 319 24.74 -53.16 -21.00
C ALA A 319 25.10 -54.19 -22.09
N SER A 320 24.29 -54.37 -23.14
CA SER A 320 24.61 -55.29 -24.25
C SER A 320 25.77 -54.80 -25.13
N VAL A 321 26.20 -53.55 -24.97
CA VAL A 321 27.37 -52.98 -25.65
C VAL A 321 28.69 -53.29 -24.94
N ASP A 322 28.64 -54.00 -23.80
CA ASP A 322 29.83 -54.57 -23.18
C ASP A 322 30.31 -55.81 -23.97
N PRO A 323 31.63 -55.96 -24.17
CA PRO A 323 32.21 -57.07 -24.93
C PRO A 323 32.08 -58.44 -24.26
#